data_AF-A0A355A697-F1
#
_entry.id   AF-A0A355A697-F1
#
_cell.length_a   1.000
_cell.length_b   1.000
_cell.length_c   1.000
_cell.angle_alpha   90.00
_cell.angle_beta   90.00
_cell.angle_gamma   90.00
#
_symmetry.space_group_name_H-M   'P 1'
#
loop_
_entity.id
_entity.type
_entity.pdbx_description
1 polymer ?
#
loop_
_entity_poly.entity_id
_entity_poly.type
_entity_poly.pdbx_seq_one_letter_code
_entity_poly.pdbx_strand_id
1 'polypeptide(L)'
;MFGQLNPVGKMVTLFGEKYQVIGVLEKKSSTISLGVESNGLNLYLPVSTLQRVMRFYDYYGLYITASDLQGTEKIANLIKGVLAKRYGSKNDFQIFNTEELLKALQTVTGVITALLGLIGGIALLVGGIGIMNI
;
A
#
# COMPACT_ATOMS: atom_id res chain seq x y z
N MET A 1 -18.25 12.79 -12.86
CA MET A 1 -19.09 13.58 -11.93
C MET A 1 -18.76 15.08 -11.93
N PHE A 2 -17.52 15.53 -12.15
CA PHE A 2 -17.23 16.97 -12.22
C PHE A 2 -16.37 17.46 -13.40
N GLY A 3 -15.90 16.56 -14.30
CA GLY A 3 -15.15 16.96 -15.49
C GLY A 3 -13.92 17.81 -15.15
N GLN A 4 -13.81 18.99 -15.76
CA GLN A 4 -12.74 19.97 -15.50
C GLN A 4 -13.07 20.99 -14.40
N LEU A 5 -14.29 20.96 -13.84
CA LEU A 5 -14.70 21.91 -12.80
C LEU A 5 -14.14 21.49 -11.45
N ASN A 6 -13.67 22.47 -10.66
CA ASN A 6 -13.27 22.26 -9.28
C ASN A 6 -14.47 21.67 -8.49
N PRO A 7 -14.34 20.45 -7.95
CA PRO A 7 -15.43 19.80 -7.24
C PRO A 7 -15.58 20.31 -5.80
N VAL A 8 -14.57 21.00 -5.24
CA VAL A 8 -14.61 21.54 -3.88
C VAL A 8 -15.77 22.53 -3.72
N GLY A 9 -16.52 22.38 -2.64
CA GLY A 9 -17.71 23.18 -2.33
C GLY A 9 -19.01 22.65 -2.93
N LYS A 10 -18.95 21.71 -3.88
CA LYS A 10 -20.15 21.14 -4.51
C LYS A 10 -20.78 20.02 -3.66
N MET A 11 -22.08 19.82 -3.85
CA MET A 11 -22.84 18.76 -3.18
C MET A 11 -22.84 17.48 -4.02
N VAL A 12 -22.66 16.34 -3.35
CA VAL A 12 -22.76 14.98 -3.91
C VAL A 12 -23.76 14.21 -3.08
N THR A 13 -24.67 13.49 -3.73
CA THR A 13 -25.60 12.60 -3.04
C THR A 13 -24.98 11.22 -2.89
N LEU A 14 -24.85 10.74 -1.65
CA LEU A 14 -24.38 9.39 -1.32
C LEU A 14 -25.40 8.74 -0.39
N PHE A 15 -25.81 7.51 -0.68
CA PHE A 15 -26.77 6.76 0.16
C PHE A 15 -28.07 7.51 0.50
N GLY A 16 -28.56 8.37 -0.41
CA GLY A 16 -29.77 9.17 -0.22
C GLY A 16 -29.59 10.51 0.51
N GLU A 17 -28.40 10.76 1.07
CA GLU A 17 -28.06 11.99 1.80
C GLU A 17 -27.10 12.87 0.99
N LYS A 18 -27.17 14.20 1.18
CA LYS A 18 -26.30 15.15 0.47
C LYS A 18 -25.06 15.48 1.31
N TYR A 19 -23.88 15.39 0.70
CA TYR A 19 -22.58 15.68 1.29
C TYR A 19 -21.86 16.77 0.50
N GLN A 20 -21.14 17.65 1.19
CA GLN A 20 -20.30 18.66 0.55
C GLN A 20 -18.87 18.12 0.34
N VAL A 21 -18.31 18.36 -0.84
CA VAL A 21 -16.91 18.06 -1.13
C VAL A 21 -16.03 19.12 -0.47
N ILE A 22 -15.23 18.74 0.52
CA ILE A 22 -14.32 19.66 1.24
C ILE A 22 -12.90 19.70 0.67
N GLY A 23 -12.54 18.75 -0.18
CA GLY A 23 -11.19 18.64 -0.72
C GLY A 23 -11.07 17.56 -1.78
N VAL A 24 -9.94 17.57 -2.49
CA VAL A 24 -9.55 16.54 -3.44
C VAL A 24 -8.16 16.04 -3.10
N LEU A 25 -7.94 14.74 -3.30
CA LEU A 25 -6.62 14.13 -3.15
C LEU A 25 -5.95 14.04 -4.53
N GLU A 26 -4.66 14.30 -4.57
CA GLU A 26 -3.85 14.01 -5.74
C GLU A 26 -3.86 12.49 -6.00
N LYS A 27 -4.02 12.09 -7.27
CA LYS A 27 -3.98 10.69 -7.64
C LYS A 27 -2.54 10.20 -7.50
N LYS A 28 -2.24 9.54 -6.39
CA LYS A 28 -0.98 8.79 -6.25
C LYS A 28 -1.14 7.46 -7.00
N SER A 29 -0.34 7.24 -8.04
CA SER A 29 -0.20 5.93 -8.68
C SER A 29 0.61 5.00 -7.76
N SER A 30 0.02 4.56 -6.66
CA SER A 30 0.64 3.54 -5.80
C SER A 30 0.45 2.17 -6.44
N THR A 31 1.51 1.65 -7.08
CA THR A 31 1.62 0.25 -7.54
C THR A 31 1.37 -0.75 -6.40
N ILE A 32 1.55 -0.33 -5.15
CA ILE A 32 1.26 -1.10 -3.95
C ILE A 32 -0.07 -0.58 -3.37
N SER A 33 -1.15 -0.85 -4.07
CA SER A 33 -2.50 -0.63 -3.52
C SER A 33 -2.83 -1.85 -2.68
N LEU A 34 -2.63 -1.75 -1.36
CA LEU A 34 -2.92 -2.79 -0.37
C LEU A 34 -4.44 -3.01 -0.24
N GLY A 35 -5.06 -3.61 -1.27
CA GLY A 35 -6.46 -3.98 -1.31
C GLY A 35 -7.44 -2.88 -1.75
N VAL A 36 -6.95 -1.72 -2.19
CA VAL A 36 -7.79 -0.63 -2.73
C VAL A 36 -7.43 -0.38 -4.19
N GLU A 37 -7.44 -1.43 -5.00
CA GLU A 37 -7.50 -1.25 -6.45
C GLU A 37 -8.93 -0.84 -6.82
N SER A 38 -9.24 0.44 -6.69
CA SER A 38 -10.40 0.98 -7.37
C SER A 38 -9.94 1.50 -8.72
N ASN A 39 -10.26 0.79 -9.80
CA ASN A 39 -10.31 1.38 -11.14
C ASN A 39 -11.49 2.37 -11.29
N GLY A 40 -11.97 2.95 -10.18
CA GLY A 40 -13.18 3.77 -10.06
C GLY A 40 -12.97 5.04 -9.21
N LEU A 41 -14.07 5.71 -8.91
CA LEU A 41 -14.11 6.94 -8.11
C LEU A 41 -13.92 6.62 -6.62
N ASN A 42 -12.81 7.07 -6.02
CA ASN A 42 -12.59 6.99 -4.58
C ASN A 42 -13.24 8.16 -3.85
N LEU A 43 -14.03 7.84 -2.83
CA LEU A 43 -14.66 8.81 -1.93
C LEU A 43 -14.21 8.51 -0.50
N TYR A 44 -13.71 9.53 0.18
CA TYR A 44 -13.27 9.43 1.57
C TYR A 44 -14.25 10.18 2.47
N LEU A 45 -14.78 9.48 3.46
CA LEU A 45 -15.72 10.02 4.45
C LEU A 45 -15.21 9.71 5.85
N PRO A 46 -15.52 10.54 6.86
CA PRO A 46 -15.26 10.19 8.25
C PRO A 46 -15.96 8.87 8.62
N VAL A 47 -15.25 7.99 9.33
CA VAL A 47 -15.77 6.67 9.71
C VAL A 47 -17.09 6.76 10.49
N SER A 48 -17.24 7.78 11.33
CA SER A 48 -18.47 8.04 12.09
C SER A 48 -19.68 8.35 11.20
N THR A 49 -19.45 8.98 10.04
CA THR A 49 -20.49 9.28 9.05
C THR A 49 -20.91 8.00 8.33
N LEU A 50 -19.94 7.19 7.89
CA LEU A 50 -20.23 5.90 7.25
C LEU A 50 -20.98 4.94 8.17
N GLN A 51 -20.58 4.82 9.44
CA GLN A 51 -21.26 3.97 10.43
C GLN A 51 -22.72 4.37 10.63
N ARG A 52 -23.01 5.67 10.71
CA ARG A 52 -24.38 6.18 10.85
C ARG A 52 -25.25 5.80 9.65
N VAL A 53 -24.71 5.91 8.45
CA VAL A 53 -25.44 5.69 7.19
C VAL A 53 -25.61 4.20 6.90
N MET A 54 -24.54 3.41 7.04
CA MET A 54 -24.52 1.99 6.71
C MET A 54 -25.15 1.11 7.81
N ARG A 55 -25.37 1.66 9.02
CA ARG A 55 -25.88 0.93 10.19
C ARG A 55 -25.06 -0.33 10.54
N PHE A 56 -23.78 -0.31 10.17
CA PHE A 56 -22.84 -1.40 10.32
C PHE A 56 -21.56 -0.88 10.97
N TYR A 57 -21.04 -1.63 11.94
CA TYR A 57 -19.91 -1.21 12.78
C TYR A 57 -18.65 -2.04 12.57
N ASP A 58 -18.67 -3.04 11.69
CA ASP A 58 -17.47 -3.85 11.48
C ASP A 58 -16.48 -3.09 10.59
N TYR A 59 -15.21 -3.17 10.98
CA TYR A 59 -14.11 -2.53 10.29
C TYR A 59 -13.50 -3.53 9.30
N TYR A 60 -13.43 -3.15 8.03
CA TYR A 60 -12.78 -3.97 7.00
C TYR A 60 -11.26 -4.07 7.19
N GLY A 61 -10.64 -3.06 7.78
CA GLY A 61 -9.20 -3.03 7.99
C GLY A 61 -8.76 -1.79 8.75
N LEU A 62 -7.55 -1.86 9.31
CA LEU A 62 -6.91 -0.76 10.01
C LEU A 62 -5.56 -0.47 9.36
N TYR A 63 -5.38 0.76 8.91
CA TYR A 63 -4.07 1.25 8.48
C TYR A 63 -3.37 1.88 9.67
N ILE A 64 -2.20 1.34 10.03
CA ILE A 64 -1.40 1.78 11.15
C ILE A 64 -0.05 2.23 10.60
N THR A 65 0.33 3.47 10.88
CA THR A 65 1.62 4.03 10.48
C THR A 65 2.53 4.10 11.70
N ALA A 66 3.69 3.46 11.61
CA ALA A 66 4.74 3.60 12.60
C ALA A 66 5.62 4.82 12.27
N SER A 67 6.13 5.50 13.30
CA SER A 67 7.07 6.61 13.14
C SER A 67 8.45 6.16 12.66
N ASP A 68 8.82 4.90 12.89
CA ASP A 68 10.09 4.30 12.48
C ASP A 68 9.86 2.91 11.87
N LEU A 69 10.58 2.62 10.78
CA LEU A 69 10.54 1.36 10.06
C LEU A 69 11.10 0.21 10.91
N GLN A 70 12.15 0.44 11.71
CA GLN A 70 12.81 -0.62 12.50
C GLN A 70 11.91 -1.19 13.62
N GLY A 71 10.82 -0.49 13.96
CA GLY A 71 9.84 -0.93 14.93
C GLY A 71 8.66 -1.70 14.32
N THR A 72 8.51 -1.75 12.99
CA THR A 72 7.24 -2.20 12.38
C THR A 72 6.97 -3.67 12.64
N GLU A 73 8.00 -4.53 12.64
CA GLU A 73 7.85 -5.94 12.97
C GLU A 73 7.43 -6.16 14.43
N LYS A 74 8.04 -5.44 15.38
CA LYS A 74 7.66 -5.49 16.80
C LYS A 74 6.24 -5.00 17.02
N ILE A 75 5.87 -3.89 16.36
CA ILE A 75 4.52 -3.32 16.39
C ILE A 75 3.51 -4.31 15.81
N ALA A 76 3.81 -4.92 14.66
CA ALA A 76 2.96 -5.92 14.04
C ALA A 76 2.73 -7.11 14.98
N ASN A 77 3.78 -7.63 15.64
CA ASN A 77 3.66 -8.72 16.61
C ASN A 77 2.85 -8.32 17.84
N LEU A 78 3.00 -7.08 18.33
CA LEU A 78 2.18 -6.55 19.42
C LEU A 78 0.71 -6.47 19.01
N ILE A 79 0.41 -5.96 17.81
CA ILE A 79 -0.96 -5.89 17.27
C ILE A 79 -1.54 -7.30 17.15
N LYS A 80 -0.79 -8.28 16.62
CA LYS A 80 -1.23 -9.69 16.59
C LYS A 80 -1.60 -10.19 17.98
N GLY A 81 -0.77 -9.90 18.98
CA GLY A 81 -1.03 -10.30 20.36
C GLY A 81 -2.27 -9.64 20.96
N VAL A 82 -2.48 -8.33 20.72
CA VAL A 82 -3.66 -7.60 21.19
C VAL A 82 -4.94 -8.12 20.51
N LEU A 83 -4.91 -8.29 19.19
CA LEU A 83 -6.04 -8.81 18.42
C LEU A 83 -6.37 -10.25 18.82
N ALA A 84 -5.34 -11.10 19.01
CA ALA A 84 -5.54 -12.48 19.44
C ALA A 84 -6.21 -12.58 20.82
N LYS A 85 -5.85 -11.68 21.75
CA LYS A 85 -6.48 -11.62 23.08
C LYS A 85 -7.94 -11.16 23.03
N ARG A 86 -8.27 -10.24 22.12
CA ARG A 86 -9.61 -9.65 22.03
C ARG A 86 -10.59 -10.50 21.21
N TYR A 87 -10.12 -11.09 20.11
CA TYR A 87 -10.97 -11.73 19.10
C TYR A 87 -10.73 -13.25 18.95
N GLY A 88 -9.71 -13.84 19.58
CA GLY A 88 -9.39 -15.26 19.45
C GLY A 88 -8.24 -15.55 18.47
N SER A 89 -7.97 -16.83 18.22
CA SER A 89 -6.76 -17.29 17.51
C SER A 89 -6.75 -17.00 16.01
N LYS A 90 -5.62 -16.41 15.55
CA LYS A 90 -4.91 -16.41 14.24
C LYS A 90 -5.64 -16.44 12.88
N ASN A 91 -6.90 -16.83 12.76
CA ASN A 91 -7.55 -17.03 11.46
C ASN A 91 -8.50 -15.89 11.06
N ASP A 92 -8.82 -14.97 11.97
CA ASP A 92 -9.80 -13.90 11.71
C ASP A 92 -9.16 -12.57 11.28
N PHE A 93 -7.82 -12.48 11.27
CA PHE A 93 -7.12 -11.25 10.89
C PHE A 93 -5.79 -11.51 10.19
N GLN A 94 -5.57 -10.80 9.09
CA GLN A 94 -4.31 -10.78 8.36
C GLN A 94 -3.60 -9.44 8.61
N ILE A 95 -2.33 -9.49 8.97
CA ILE A 95 -1.50 -8.28 9.10
C ILE A 95 -0.54 -8.22 7.93
N PHE A 96 -0.66 -7.15 7.15
CA PHE A 96 0.27 -6.82 6.06
C PHE A 96 1.34 -5.86 6.58
N ASN A 97 2.60 -6.33 6.63
CA ASN A 97 3.74 -5.49 6.98
C ASN A 97 4.44 -5.00 5.69
N THR A 98 4.52 -3.68 5.52
CA THR A 98 5.21 -3.07 4.37
C THR A 98 6.72 -3.33 4.38
N GLU A 99 7.35 -3.48 5.56
CA GLU A 99 8.78 -3.79 5.67
C GLU A 99 9.11 -5.19 5.13
N GLU A 100 8.27 -6.17 5.43
CA GLU A 100 8.43 -7.55 4.94
C GLU A 100 8.31 -7.61 3.41
N LEU A 101 7.35 -6.87 2.84
CA LEU A 101 7.23 -6.72 1.40
C LEU A 101 8.47 -6.06 0.78
N LEU A 102 8.99 -4.99 1.39
CA LEU A 102 10.20 -4.32 0.89
C LEU A 102 11.42 -5.26 0.93
N LYS A 103 11.60 -6.03 2.01
CA LYS A 103 12.67 -7.02 2.13
C LYS A 103 12.56 -8.09 1.03
N ALA A 104 11.35 -8.61 0.78
CA ALA A 104 11.13 -9.59 -0.28
C ALA A 104 11.51 -9.04 -1.67
N LEU A 105 11.11 -7.80 -1.98
CA LEU A 105 11.47 -7.13 -3.22
C LEU A 105 12.98 -6.92 -3.34
N GLN A 106 13.63 -6.45 -2.28
CA GLN A 106 15.09 -6.25 -2.24
C GLN A 106 15.85 -7.55 -2.48
N THR A 107 15.39 -8.67 -1.92
CA THR A 107 15.99 -9.99 -2.15
C THR A 107 15.89 -10.38 -3.62
N VAL A 108 14.70 -10.26 -4.22
CA VAL A 108 14.49 -10.60 -5.64
C VAL A 108 15.34 -9.70 -6.55
N THR A 109 15.30 -8.39 -6.33
CA THR A 109 16.11 -7.44 -7.10
C THR A 109 17.61 -7.73 -6.93
N GLY A 110 18.07 -8.02 -5.71
CA GLY A 110 19.48 -8.35 -5.44
C GLY A 110 19.95 -9.56 -6.21
N VAL A 111 19.13 -10.62 -6.29
CA VAL A 111 19.45 -11.82 -7.09
C VAL A 111 19.56 -11.48 -8.58
N ILE A 112 18.60 -10.72 -9.12
CA ILE A 112 18.63 -10.30 -10.53
C ILE A 112 19.86 -9.43 -10.81
N THR A 113 20.16 -8.46 -9.95
CA THR A 113 21.33 -7.59 -10.08
C THR A 113 22.63 -8.39 -10.04
N ALA A 114 22.74 -9.38 -9.14
CA ALA A 114 23.91 -10.24 -9.08
C ALA A 114 24.10 -11.04 -10.37
N LEU A 115 23.03 -11.64 -10.91
CA LEU A 115 23.08 -12.36 -12.17
C LEU A 115 23.49 -11.47 -13.34
N LEU A 116 22.89 -10.29 -13.46
CA LEU A 116 23.23 -9.32 -14.51
C LEU A 116 24.67 -8.82 -14.36
N GLY A 117 25.13 -8.57 -13.13
CA GLY A 117 26.50 -8.19 -12.85
C GLY A 117 27.50 -9.28 -13.23
N LEU A 118 27.15 -10.55 -13.01
CA LEU A 118 27.98 -11.70 -13.38
C LEU A 118 28.07 -11.84 -14.91
N ILE A 119 26.92 -11.78 -15.60
CA ILE A 119 26.86 -11.82 -17.07
C ILE A 119 27.63 -10.65 -17.68
N GLY A 120 27.39 -9.43 -17.19
CA GLY A 120 28.09 -8.22 -17.63
C GLY A 120 29.60 -8.28 -17.33
N GLY A 121 29.99 -8.81 -16.18
CA GLY A 121 31.37 -9.02 -15.80
C GLY A 121 32.09 -9.99 -16.75
N ILE A 122 31.47 -11.12 -17.10
CA ILE A 122 32.02 -12.05 -18.10
C ILE A 122 32.14 -11.35 -19.46
N ALA A 123 31.12 -10.61 -19.89
CA ALA A 123 31.14 -9.89 -21.17
C ALA A 123 32.27 -8.85 -21.24
N LEU A 124 32.51 -8.11 -20.16
CA LEU A 124 33.62 -7.14 -20.07
C LEU A 124 34.98 -7.84 -20.11
N LEU A 125 35.15 -8.98 -19.43
CA LEU A 125 36.39 -9.75 -19.46
C LEU A 125 36.71 -10.27 -20.88
N VAL A 126 35.73 -10.87 -21.55
CA VAL A 126 35.90 -11.40 -22.91
C VAL A 126 36.15 -10.27 -23.91
N GLY A 127 35.40 -9.17 -23.79
CA GLY A 127 35.62 -7.97 -24.62
C GLY A 127 37.01 -7.36 -24.41
N GLY A 128 37.48 -7.30 -23.16
CA GLY A 128 38.80 -6.75 -22.82
C GLY A 128 39.96 -7.55 -23.41
N ILE A 129 39.90 -8.89 -23.37
CA ILE A 129 40.89 -9.76 -24.02
C ILE A 129 40.90 -9.54 -25.54
N GLY A 130 39.72 -9.36 -26.14
CA GLY A 130 39.60 -9.14 -27.59
C GLY A 130 40.27 -7.85 -28.08
N ILE A 131 40.20 -6.76 -27.30
CA ILE A 131 40.85 -5.48 -27.64
C ILE A 131 42.36 -5.57 -27.44
N MET A 132 42.83 -6.37 -26.48
CA MET A 132 44.26 -6.55 -26.18
C MET A 132 45.00 -7.41 -27.20
N ASN A 133 44.27 -8.15 -28.04
CA ASN A 133 44.83 -9.05 -29.06
C ASN A 133 44.94 -8.41 -30.46
N ILE A 134 44.53 -7.16 -30.61
CA ILE A 134 44.75 -6.32 -31.81
C ILE A 134 45.93 -5.38 -31.53
#